data_AF-A0A265E4X8-F1
#
_entry.id   AF-A0A265E4X8-F1
#
_cell.length_a   1.000
_cell.length_b   1.000
_cell.length_c   1.000
_cell.angle_alpha   90.00
_cell.angle_beta   90.00
_cell.angle_gamma   90.00
#
_symmetry.space_group_name_H-M   'P 1'
#
loop_
_entity.id
_entity.type
_entity.pdbx_description
1 polymer ?
#
loop_
_entity_poly.entity_id
_entity_poly.type
_entity_poly.pdbx_seq_one_letter_code
_entity_poly.pdbx_strand_id
1 'polypeptide(L)'
;MNRCPECDVMTAHRRCPLCQAELSEAQAAIRWYPDYDRKQQRIRARISRLAIFIGILAVLVCFFINLIVLPQFLWVFYVAVAVFYALVSLSHTILSASHIGGKITAQVISLTIVLLVIDAMSGAVQWSVDYVVPALIIAGILVITIIMVTVRLKWTGYVSFLLMMIGLGFVPAVLYLTGLATVLWPSLVAALYAVVTFALMLVFANQAFMTQLGRRFHL
;
A
#
# COMPACT_ATOMS: atom_id res chain seq x y z
N MET A 1 16.03 -35.57 17.36
CA MET A 1 16.86 -35.56 16.14
C MET A 1 17.27 -37.00 15.89
N ASN A 2 17.13 -37.50 14.66
CA ASN A 2 17.27 -38.92 14.34
C ASN A 2 18.56 -39.11 13.53
N ARG A 3 19.34 -40.13 13.87
CA ARG A 3 20.56 -40.52 13.15
C ARG A 3 20.21 -41.58 12.12
N CYS A 4 20.63 -41.38 10.87
CA CYS A 4 20.43 -42.39 9.84
C CYS A 4 21.44 -43.54 10.01
N PRO A 5 21.02 -44.81 10.10
CA PRO A 5 21.94 -45.93 10.24
C PRO A 5 22.79 -46.17 8.99
N GLU A 6 22.31 -45.75 7.81
CA GLU A 6 22.97 -45.98 6.52
C GLU A 6 23.98 -44.87 6.16
N CYS A 7 23.62 -43.62 6.39
CA CYS A 7 24.43 -42.45 6.00
C CYS A 7 25.12 -41.75 7.17
N ASP A 8 24.86 -42.18 8.40
CA ASP A 8 25.35 -41.58 9.64
C ASP A 8 25.00 -40.09 9.87
N VAL A 9 24.11 -39.53 9.06
CA VAL A 9 23.71 -38.12 9.15
C VAL A 9 22.58 -37.92 10.17
N MET A 10 22.69 -36.85 10.95
CA MET A 10 21.67 -36.39 11.90
C MET A 10 20.64 -35.50 11.18
N THR A 11 19.36 -35.87 11.24
CA THR A 11 18.27 -35.12 10.61
C THR A 11 17.04 -35.04 11.51
N ALA A 12 16.28 -33.96 11.39
CA ALA A 12 14.97 -33.81 12.05
C ALA A 12 13.80 -34.27 11.15
N HIS A 13 14.10 -34.78 9.95
CA HIS A 13 13.10 -35.20 8.97
C HIS A 13 12.76 -36.69 9.09
N ARG A 14 11.54 -37.07 8.69
CA ARG A 14 11.05 -38.47 8.66
C ARG A 14 11.80 -39.36 7.65
N ARG A 15 12.50 -38.76 6.70
CA ARG A 15 13.34 -39.46 5.72
C ARG A 15 14.72 -38.85 5.68
N CYS A 16 15.73 -39.69 5.50
CA CYS A 16 17.09 -39.21 5.26
C CYS A 16 17.14 -38.43 3.94
N PRO A 17 17.65 -37.19 3.90
CA PRO A 17 17.73 -36.41 2.67
C PRO A 17 18.72 -36.99 1.63
N LEU A 18 19.61 -37.89 2.05
CA LEU A 18 20.62 -38.50 1.19
C LEU A 18 20.15 -39.85 0.61
N CYS A 19 19.80 -40.81 1.47
CA CYS A 19 19.41 -42.17 1.04
C CYS A 19 17.89 -42.41 1.02
N GLN A 20 17.08 -41.43 1.45
CA GLN A 20 15.61 -41.52 1.53
C GLN A 20 15.06 -42.63 2.45
N ALA A 21 15.90 -43.32 3.22
CA ALA A 21 15.48 -44.29 4.22
C ALA A 21 14.53 -43.64 5.25
N GLU A 22 13.47 -44.37 5.62
CA GLU A 22 12.46 -43.92 6.57
C GLU A 22 12.97 -44.07 8.01
N LEU A 23 12.93 -42.99 8.79
CA LEU A 23 13.44 -42.94 10.15
C LEU A 23 12.25 -42.95 11.13
N SER A 24 12.23 -43.89 12.07
CA SER A 24 11.16 -44.00 13.07
C SER A 24 11.19 -42.81 14.04
N GLU A 25 10.00 -42.30 14.33
CA GLU A 25 9.70 -41.18 15.25
C GLU A 25 10.40 -39.84 14.95
N ALA A 26 9.85 -39.09 13.99
CA ALA A 26 10.17 -37.67 13.88
C ALA A 26 9.47 -36.88 14.99
N GLN A 27 10.23 -36.48 16.01
CA GLN A 27 9.92 -35.28 16.79
C GLN A 27 9.66 -34.12 15.82
N ALA A 28 8.59 -33.36 16.05
CA ALA A 28 8.06 -32.35 15.14
C ALA A 28 9.17 -31.59 14.40
N ALA A 29 9.34 -31.91 13.11
CA ALA A 29 10.39 -31.33 12.29
C ALA A 29 10.29 -29.80 12.34
N ILE A 30 11.35 -29.14 12.81
CA ILE A 30 11.46 -27.69 12.76
C ILE A 30 11.40 -27.30 11.27
N ARG A 31 10.27 -26.71 10.85
CA ARG A 31 10.12 -26.20 9.48
C ARG A 31 10.82 -24.87 9.38
N TRP A 32 11.89 -24.83 8.60
CA TRP A 32 12.68 -23.62 8.33
C TRP A 32 12.00 -22.63 7.37
N TYR A 33 10.91 -23.04 6.70
CA TYR A 33 10.23 -22.23 5.68
C TYR A 33 8.85 -21.79 6.18
N PRO A 34 8.44 -20.53 5.94
CA PRO A 34 7.11 -20.04 6.33
C PRO A 34 6.00 -20.87 5.67
N ASP A 35 5.05 -21.34 6.48
CA ASP A 35 3.88 -22.05 5.98
C ASP A 35 2.87 -21.03 5.44
N TYR A 36 2.55 -21.14 4.15
CA TYR A 36 1.51 -20.31 3.55
C TYR A 36 0.15 -20.90 3.89
N ASP A 37 -0.66 -20.16 4.64
CA ASP A 37 -2.02 -20.59 4.98
C ASP A 37 -2.89 -20.67 3.71
N ARG A 38 -2.94 -21.86 3.11
CA ARG A 38 -3.74 -22.19 1.93
C ARG A 38 -5.24 -21.93 2.19
N LYS A 39 -5.71 -22.02 3.43
CA LYS A 39 -7.10 -21.69 3.80
C LYS A 39 -7.32 -20.19 3.68
N GLN A 40 -6.40 -19.38 4.21
CA GLN A 40 -6.47 -17.93 4.11
C GLN A 40 -6.42 -17.46 2.64
N GLN A 41 -5.53 -18.03 1.82
CA GLN A 41 -5.47 -17.71 0.38
C GLN A 41 -6.79 -18.05 -0.35
N ARG A 42 -7.39 -19.20 -0.06
CA ARG A 42 -8.69 -19.59 -0.63
C ARG A 42 -9.82 -18.62 -0.22
N ILE A 43 -9.83 -18.17 1.02
CA ILE A 43 -10.82 -17.19 1.51
C ILE A 43 -10.64 -15.86 0.78
N ARG A 44 -9.40 -15.36 0.70
CA ARG A 44 -9.09 -14.11 -0.03
C ARG A 44 -9.52 -14.17 -1.49
N ALA A 45 -9.26 -15.29 -2.17
CA ALA A 45 -9.70 -15.50 -3.55
C ALA A 45 -11.24 -15.55 -3.69
N ARG A 46 -11.96 -16.15 -2.73
CA ARG A 46 -13.43 -16.13 -2.73
C ARG A 46 -13.97 -14.72 -2.57
N ILE A 47 -13.44 -13.94 -1.62
CA ILE A 47 -13.87 -12.56 -1.38
C ILE A 47 -13.62 -11.70 -2.62
N SER A 48 -12.45 -11.80 -3.24
CA SER A 48 -12.12 -11.04 -4.46
C SER A 48 -13.08 -11.39 -5.62
N ARG A 49 -13.36 -12.67 -5.85
CA ARG A 49 -14.35 -13.09 -6.88
C ARG A 49 -15.75 -12.57 -6.60
N LEU A 50 -16.20 -12.62 -5.35
CA LEU A 50 -17.52 -12.10 -4.97
C LEU A 50 -17.60 -10.58 -5.15
N ALA A 51 -16.55 -9.86 -4.75
CA ALA A 51 -16.47 -8.42 -4.92
C ALA A 51 -16.53 -8.03 -6.41
N ILE A 52 -15.80 -8.72 -7.28
CA ILE A 52 -15.84 -8.49 -8.73
C ILE A 52 -17.26 -8.72 -9.27
N PHE A 53 -17.92 -9.81 -8.88
CA PHE A 53 -19.30 -10.09 -9.29
C PHE A 53 -20.27 -8.98 -8.86
N ILE A 54 -20.21 -8.55 -7.59
CA ILE A 54 -21.03 -7.45 -7.06
C ILE A 54 -20.72 -6.13 -7.78
N GLY A 55 -19.45 -5.85 -8.05
CA GLY A 55 -19.03 -4.65 -8.76
C GLY A 55 -19.58 -4.59 -10.18
N ILE A 56 -19.48 -5.69 -10.94
CA ILE A 56 -20.05 -5.79 -12.29
C ILE A 56 -21.56 -5.60 -12.24
N LEU A 57 -22.24 -6.26 -11.31
CA LEU A 57 -23.69 -6.13 -11.15
C LEU A 57 -24.09 -4.68 -10.83
N ALA A 58 -23.37 -4.01 -9.93
CA ALA A 58 -23.62 -2.62 -9.58
C ALA A 58 -23.48 -1.70 -10.80
N VAL A 59 -22.41 -1.86 -11.60
CA VAL A 59 -22.21 -1.07 -12.82
C VAL A 59 -23.32 -1.34 -13.85
N LEU A 60 -23.72 -2.59 -14.04
CA LEU A 60 -24.82 -2.95 -14.95
C LEU A 60 -26.14 -2.32 -14.52
N VAL A 61 -26.48 -2.41 -13.23
CA VAL A 61 -27.71 -1.79 -12.69
C VAL A 61 -27.66 -0.28 -12.87
N CYS A 62 -26.54 0.37 -12.54
CA CYS A 62 -26.39 1.82 -12.76
C CYS A 62 -26.45 2.19 -14.24
N PHE A 63 -25.92 1.35 -15.14
CA PHE A 63 -26.04 1.53 -16.58
C PHE A 63 -27.50 1.52 -17.04
N PHE A 64 -28.29 0.53 -16.61
CA PHE A 64 -29.72 0.47 -16.91
C PHE A 64 -30.46 1.71 -16.38
N ILE A 65 -30.19 2.11 -15.14
CA ILE A 65 -30.78 3.32 -14.55
C ILE A 65 -30.39 4.56 -15.35
N ASN A 66 -29.14 4.66 -15.80
CA ASN A 66 -28.67 5.80 -16.57
C ASN A 66 -29.41 5.96 -17.89
N LEU A 67 -29.67 4.85 -18.60
CA LEU A 67 -30.44 4.87 -19.85
C LEU A 67 -31.88 5.33 -19.66
N ILE A 68 -32.51 4.98 -18.53
CA ILE A 68 -33.92 5.30 -18.26
C ILE A 68 -34.07 6.74 -17.75
N VAL A 69 -33.23 7.16 -16.80
CA VAL A 69 -33.43 8.42 -16.06
C VAL A 69 -32.80 9.60 -16.78
N LEU A 70 -31.59 9.46 -17.31
CA LEU A 70 -30.83 10.59 -17.85
C LEU A 70 -29.85 10.14 -18.96
N PRO A 71 -30.36 9.71 -20.13
CA PRO A 71 -29.53 9.11 -21.19
C PRO A 71 -28.49 10.07 -21.78
N GLN A 72 -28.74 11.37 -21.70
CA GLN A 72 -27.85 12.42 -22.20
C GLN A 72 -26.60 12.67 -21.34
N PHE A 73 -26.60 12.23 -20.08
CA PHE A 73 -25.47 12.40 -19.17
C PHE A 73 -25.01 11.05 -18.63
N LEU A 74 -23.86 10.58 -19.11
CA LEU A 74 -23.36 9.23 -18.82
C LEU A 74 -22.70 9.12 -17.44
N TRP A 75 -23.47 9.36 -16.38
CA TRP A 75 -22.98 9.31 -15.00
C TRP A 75 -22.50 7.91 -14.58
N VAL A 76 -22.91 6.86 -15.32
CA VAL A 76 -22.43 5.49 -15.15
C VAL A 76 -20.90 5.39 -15.22
N PHE A 77 -20.22 6.26 -15.97
CA PHE A 77 -18.76 6.21 -16.04
C PHE A 77 -18.10 6.59 -14.71
N TYR A 78 -18.65 7.54 -13.95
CA TYR A 78 -18.14 7.87 -12.61
C TYR A 78 -18.30 6.68 -11.66
N VAL A 79 -19.44 5.99 -11.74
CA VAL A 79 -19.67 4.76 -10.97
C VAL A 79 -18.68 3.67 -11.37
N ALA A 80 -18.46 3.47 -12.66
CA ALA A 80 -17.54 2.45 -13.16
C ALA A 80 -16.10 2.70 -12.68
N VAL A 81 -15.61 3.94 -12.74
CA VAL A 81 -14.29 4.33 -12.22
C VAL A 81 -14.20 4.10 -10.71
N ALA A 82 -15.22 4.50 -9.94
CA ALA A 82 -15.25 4.30 -8.50
C ALA A 82 -15.26 2.81 -8.11
N VAL A 83 -16.06 1.99 -8.80
CA VAL A 83 -16.13 0.54 -8.59
C VAL A 83 -14.80 -0.12 -8.97
N PHE A 84 -14.22 0.24 -10.12
CA PHE A 84 -12.93 -0.27 -10.55
C PHE A 84 -11.84 0.03 -9.50
N TYR A 85 -11.78 1.27 -9.01
CA TYR A 85 -10.87 1.67 -7.95
C TYR A 85 -11.07 0.84 -6.68
N ALA A 86 -12.32 0.65 -6.24
CA ALA A 86 -12.62 -0.15 -5.05
C ALA A 86 -12.16 -1.61 -5.19
N LEU A 87 -12.33 -2.22 -6.36
CA LEU A 87 -11.91 -3.60 -6.63
C LEU A 87 -10.38 -3.76 -6.65
N VAL A 88 -9.69 -2.83 -7.30
CA VAL A 88 -8.21 -2.79 -7.31
C VAL A 88 -7.68 -2.58 -5.90
N SER A 89 -8.26 -1.62 -5.16
CA SER A 89 -7.90 -1.32 -3.78
C SER A 89 -8.13 -2.53 -2.84
N LEU A 90 -9.27 -3.20 -2.93
CA LEU A 90 -9.56 -4.40 -2.14
C LEU A 90 -8.50 -5.49 -2.35
N SER A 91 -8.10 -5.71 -3.61
CA SER A 91 -7.16 -6.77 -3.98
C SER A 91 -5.72 -6.44 -3.58
N HIS A 92 -5.26 -5.21 -3.84
CA HIS A 92 -3.88 -4.79 -3.59
C HIS A 92 -3.62 -4.27 -2.17
N THR A 93 -4.62 -3.68 -1.50
CA THR A 93 -4.46 -3.03 -0.21
C THR A 93 -4.95 -3.92 0.92
N ILE A 94 -6.19 -4.40 0.85
CA ILE A 94 -6.83 -5.09 1.97
C ILE A 94 -6.37 -6.56 2.03
N LEU A 95 -6.41 -7.26 0.90
CA LEU A 95 -6.11 -8.69 0.83
C LEU A 95 -4.62 -9.01 0.69
N SER A 96 -3.78 -8.00 0.43
CA SER A 96 -2.33 -8.19 0.28
C SER A 96 -1.61 -8.27 1.62
N ALA A 97 -0.55 -9.09 1.69
CA ALA A 97 0.38 -9.13 2.82
C ALA A 97 1.49 -8.07 2.72
N SER A 98 1.34 -7.09 1.83
CA SER A 98 2.33 -6.02 1.60
C SER A 98 2.52 -5.10 2.81
N HIS A 99 3.67 -4.41 2.82
CA HIS A 99 4.02 -3.45 3.86
C HIS A 99 3.00 -2.30 3.93
N ILE A 100 2.60 -1.91 5.15
CA ILE A 100 1.57 -0.88 5.38
C ILE A 100 1.97 0.46 4.73
N GLY A 101 3.25 0.86 4.81
CA GLY A 101 3.74 2.08 4.15
C GLY A 101 3.57 2.05 2.62
N GLY A 102 3.80 0.88 2.00
CA GLY A 102 3.58 0.68 0.57
C GLY A 102 2.10 0.72 0.20
N LYS A 103 1.23 0.16 1.06
CA LYS A 103 -0.23 0.26 0.90
C LYS A 103 -0.72 1.70 0.91
N ILE A 104 -0.29 2.50 1.89
CA ILE A 104 -0.67 3.91 1.99
C ILE A 104 -0.21 4.68 0.75
N THR A 105 1.05 4.52 0.37
CA THR A 105 1.63 5.20 -0.80
C THR A 105 0.90 4.82 -2.09
N ALA A 106 0.63 3.53 -2.28
CA ALA A 106 -0.13 3.05 -3.44
C ALA A 106 -1.56 3.60 -3.47
N GLN A 107 -2.23 3.71 -2.31
CA GLN A 107 -3.57 4.31 -2.21
C GLN A 107 -3.56 5.78 -2.58
N VAL A 108 -2.61 6.56 -2.06
CA VAL A 108 -2.50 8.00 -2.39
C VAL A 108 -2.28 8.19 -3.89
N ILE A 109 -1.35 7.46 -4.49
CA ILE A 109 -1.10 7.53 -5.94
C ILE A 109 -2.34 7.13 -6.74
N SER A 110 -2.97 6.01 -6.39
CA SER A 110 -4.14 5.50 -7.11
C SER A 110 -5.34 6.46 -7.00
N LEU A 111 -5.60 7.00 -5.81
CA LEU A 111 -6.66 8.00 -5.61
C LEU A 111 -6.37 9.29 -6.37
N THR A 112 -5.12 9.73 -6.39
CA THR A 112 -4.72 10.91 -7.18
C THR A 112 -5.05 10.69 -8.65
N ILE A 113 -4.69 9.54 -9.22
CA ILE A 113 -5.01 9.20 -10.62
C ILE A 113 -6.53 9.17 -10.85
N VAL A 114 -7.29 8.51 -9.96
CA VAL A 114 -8.76 8.45 -10.07
C VAL A 114 -9.40 9.83 -10.02
N LEU A 115 -8.93 10.69 -9.12
CA LEU A 115 -9.41 12.07 -8.99
C LEU A 115 -9.13 12.89 -10.25
N LEU A 116 -7.95 12.73 -10.87
CA LEU A 116 -7.64 13.37 -12.14
C LEU A 116 -8.54 12.88 -13.29
N VAL A 117 -8.82 11.58 -13.34
CA VAL A 117 -9.74 11.01 -14.34
C VAL A 117 -11.16 11.56 -14.15
N ILE A 118 -11.66 11.60 -12.92
CA ILE A 118 -12.98 12.17 -12.60
C ILE A 118 -13.04 13.64 -12.98
N ASP A 119 -12.00 14.42 -12.66
CA ASP A 119 -11.95 15.84 -12.98
C ASP A 119 -11.97 16.08 -14.50
N ALA A 120 -11.18 15.31 -15.26
CA ALA A 120 -11.18 15.35 -16.72
C ALA A 120 -12.55 15.00 -17.31
N MET A 121 -13.23 13.98 -16.77
CA MET A 121 -14.59 13.61 -17.20
C MET A 121 -15.64 14.67 -16.86
N SER A 122 -15.44 15.42 -15.77
CA SER A 122 -16.35 16.48 -15.34
C SER A 122 -16.21 17.80 -16.11
N GLY A 123 -15.32 17.87 -17.10
CA GLY A 123 -15.05 19.08 -17.87
C GLY A 123 -13.93 19.93 -17.31
N ALA A 124 -12.98 19.33 -16.59
CA ALA A 124 -11.81 20.00 -15.98
C ALA A 124 -12.23 21.14 -15.03
N VAL A 125 -13.04 20.81 -14.04
CA VAL A 125 -13.51 21.75 -13.01
C VAL A 125 -12.39 22.07 -12.00
N GLN A 126 -11.25 21.39 -12.08
CA GLN A 126 -10.00 21.64 -11.34
C GLN A 126 -10.10 21.49 -9.81
N TRP A 127 -11.29 21.23 -9.25
CA TRP A 127 -11.51 21.03 -7.81
C TRP A 127 -10.60 19.96 -7.20
N SER A 128 -10.31 18.92 -7.98
CA SER A 128 -9.51 17.79 -7.52
C SER A 128 -8.04 18.19 -7.34
N VAL A 129 -7.46 18.89 -8.31
CA VAL A 129 -6.07 19.34 -8.28
C VAL A 129 -5.88 20.55 -7.38
N ASP A 130 -6.91 21.40 -7.26
CA ASP A 130 -6.88 22.59 -6.42
C ASP A 130 -6.92 22.21 -4.94
N TYR A 131 -7.76 21.26 -4.52
CA TYR A 131 -7.98 21.02 -3.09
C TYR A 131 -7.71 19.59 -2.64
N VAL A 132 -8.24 18.61 -3.38
CA VAL A 132 -8.33 17.23 -2.88
C VAL A 132 -7.01 16.48 -2.98
N VAL A 133 -6.29 16.62 -4.10
CA VAL A 133 -4.97 16.02 -4.30
C VAL A 133 -3.96 16.55 -3.27
N PRO A 134 -3.79 17.87 -3.05
CA PRO A 134 -2.93 18.39 -1.99
C PRO A 134 -3.29 17.85 -0.61
N ALA A 135 -4.57 17.87 -0.24
CA ALA A 135 -5.04 17.38 1.07
C ALA A 135 -4.79 15.88 1.26
N LEU A 136 -5.02 15.08 0.21
CA LEU A 136 -4.79 13.64 0.22
C LEU A 136 -3.31 13.30 0.43
N ILE A 137 -2.41 14.02 -0.23
CA ILE A 137 -0.96 13.80 -0.10
C ILE A 137 -0.49 14.17 1.31
N ILE A 138 -0.95 15.31 1.85
CA ILE A 138 -0.68 15.71 3.24
C ILE A 138 -1.16 14.63 4.21
N ALA A 139 -2.38 14.13 4.04
CA ALA A 139 -2.92 13.07 4.89
C ALA A 139 -2.08 11.79 4.80
N GLY A 140 -1.61 11.40 3.61
CA GLY A 140 -0.73 10.25 3.44
C GLY A 140 0.62 10.42 4.16
N ILE A 141 1.25 11.58 4.03
CA ILE A 141 2.51 11.91 4.74
C ILE A 141 2.25 11.86 6.26
N LEU A 142 1.19 12.50 6.74
CA LEU A 142 0.79 12.50 8.15
C LEU A 142 0.62 11.07 8.69
N VAL A 143 -0.12 10.21 8.01
CA VAL A 143 -0.34 8.82 8.47
C VAL A 143 0.97 8.05 8.56
N ILE A 144 1.87 8.15 7.55
CA ILE A 144 3.16 7.46 7.60
C ILE A 144 4.02 8.00 8.74
N THR A 145 4.06 9.32 8.95
CA THR A 145 4.81 9.92 10.06
C THR A 145 4.30 9.47 11.42
N ILE A 146 2.98 9.43 11.63
CA ILE A 146 2.36 8.91 12.87
C ILE A 146 2.75 7.45 13.11
N ILE A 147 2.68 6.60 12.08
CA ILE A 147 3.09 5.19 12.18
C ILE A 147 4.56 5.08 12.57
N MET A 148 5.42 5.90 11.96
CA MET A 148 6.85 5.89 12.22
C MET A 148 7.21 6.35 13.64
N VAL A 149 6.51 7.34 14.18
CA VAL A 149 6.69 7.84 15.56
C VAL A 149 6.14 6.85 16.59
N THR A 150 4.97 6.27 16.34
CA THR A 150 4.31 5.32 17.27
C THR A 150 4.98 3.96 17.27
N VAL A 151 5.38 3.44 16.11
CA VAL A 151 6.02 2.12 15.95
C VAL A 151 7.54 2.30 15.88
N ARG A 152 8.14 2.79 16.97
CA ARG A 152 9.58 3.14 17.15
C ARG A 152 10.62 2.10 16.69
N LEU A 153 10.23 0.89 16.25
CA LEU A 153 11.11 -0.23 15.89
C LEU A 153 11.30 -0.49 14.38
N LYS A 154 10.69 0.28 13.47
CA LYS A 154 10.81 0.02 12.01
C LYS A 154 11.14 1.25 11.15
N TRP A 155 11.98 2.15 11.66
CA TRP A 155 12.47 3.31 10.90
C TRP A 155 12.95 2.92 9.49
N THR A 156 13.82 1.91 9.38
CA THR A 156 14.36 1.44 8.09
C THR A 156 13.29 0.94 7.11
N GLY A 157 12.15 0.45 7.60
CA GLY A 157 11.07 -0.07 6.76
C GLY A 157 10.11 0.99 6.22
N TYR A 158 10.03 2.17 6.84
CA TYR A 158 9.10 3.25 6.44
C TYR A 158 9.78 4.46 5.79
N VAL A 159 11.08 4.64 6.01
CA VAL A 159 11.87 5.76 5.46
C VAL A 159 11.72 5.88 3.93
N SER A 160 11.83 4.78 3.19
CA SER A 160 11.70 4.82 1.72
C SER A 160 10.32 5.28 1.26
N PHE A 161 9.26 4.82 1.93
CA PHE A 161 7.88 5.23 1.63
C PHE A 161 7.63 6.69 2.01
N LEU A 162 8.19 7.15 3.13
CA LEU A 162 8.10 8.55 3.53
C LEU A 162 8.80 9.48 2.54
N LEU A 163 10.01 9.11 2.08
CA LEU A 163 10.74 9.87 1.05
C LEU A 163 9.97 9.94 -0.26
N MET A 164 9.35 8.83 -0.70
CA MET A 164 8.50 8.82 -1.89
C MET A 164 7.30 9.76 -1.73
N MET A 165 6.65 9.73 -0.57
CA MET A 165 5.51 10.61 -0.25
C MET A 165 5.92 12.09 -0.14
N ILE A 166 7.11 12.39 0.37
CA ILE A 166 7.69 13.75 0.36
C ILE A 166 7.88 14.22 -1.08
N GLY A 167 8.40 13.37 -1.96
CA GLY A 167 8.49 13.65 -3.40
C GLY A 167 7.12 13.95 -4.02
N LEU A 168 6.10 13.17 -3.66
CA LEU A 168 4.72 13.42 -4.07
C LEU A 168 4.16 14.75 -3.52
N GLY A 169 4.64 15.22 -2.36
CA GLY A 169 4.28 16.52 -1.78
C GLY A 169 4.55 17.72 -2.71
N PHE A 170 5.46 17.60 -3.67
CA PHE A 170 5.74 18.63 -4.66
C PHE A 170 4.86 18.53 -5.92
N VAL A 171 4.13 17.44 -6.11
CA VAL A 171 3.26 17.24 -7.29
C VAL A 171 2.20 18.35 -7.41
N PRO A 172 1.48 18.76 -6.34
CA PRO A 172 0.55 19.89 -6.43
C PRO A 172 1.20 21.20 -6.90
N ALA A 173 2.44 21.47 -6.49
CA ALA A 173 3.17 22.65 -6.93
C ALA A 173 3.51 22.57 -8.43
N VAL A 174 3.91 21.38 -8.92
CA VAL A 174 4.14 21.16 -10.36
C VAL A 174 2.84 21.36 -11.14
N LEU A 175 1.71 20.80 -10.67
CA LEU A 175 0.41 20.98 -11.31
C LEU A 175 0.01 22.45 -11.41
N TYR A 176 0.25 23.24 -10.37
CA TYR A 176 0.03 24.68 -10.39
C TYR A 176 0.92 25.40 -11.42
N LEU A 177 2.23 25.10 -11.44
CA LEU A 177 3.17 25.72 -12.39
C LEU A 177 2.84 25.39 -13.86
N THR A 178 2.29 24.21 -14.12
CA THR A 178 1.83 23.81 -15.45
C THR A 178 0.48 24.42 -15.86
N GLY A 179 -0.16 25.20 -14.98
CA GLY A 179 -1.48 25.81 -15.22
C GLY A 179 -2.66 24.84 -15.09
N LEU A 180 -2.43 23.61 -14.62
CA LEU A 180 -3.50 22.64 -14.36
C LEU A 180 -4.28 22.97 -13.08
N ALA A 181 -3.62 23.51 -12.06
CA ALA A 181 -4.27 24.01 -10.85
C ALA A 181 -4.35 25.55 -10.87
N THR A 182 -5.46 26.10 -10.37
CA THR A 182 -5.73 27.54 -10.34
C THR A 182 -5.48 28.14 -8.95
N VAL A 183 -5.62 27.34 -7.90
CA VAL A 183 -5.51 27.80 -6.52
C VAL A 183 -4.13 27.48 -5.95
N LEU A 184 -3.38 28.51 -5.55
CA LEU A 184 -1.98 28.38 -5.13
C LEU A 184 -1.81 27.81 -3.71
N TRP A 185 -2.64 28.25 -2.76
CA TRP A 185 -2.40 27.99 -1.34
C TRP A 185 -2.35 26.50 -0.96
N PRO A 186 -3.19 25.59 -1.50
CA PRO A 186 -3.16 24.18 -1.14
C PRO A 186 -1.86 23.51 -1.60
N SER A 187 -1.40 23.87 -2.79
CA SER A 187 -0.14 23.38 -3.35
C SER A 187 1.07 23.84 -2.54
N LEU A 188 1.07 25.09 -2.08
CA LEU A 188 2.11 25.60 -1.18
C LEU A 188 2.10 24.89 0.17
N VAL A 189 0.92 24.67 0.76
CA VAL A 189 0.80 23.97 2.05
C VAL A 189 1.30 22.53 1.93
N ALA A 190 0.97 21.82 0.85
CA ALA A 190 1.46 20.46 0.62
C ALA A 190 2.99 20.41 0.49
N ALA A 191 3.58 21.32 -0.29
CA ALA A 191 5.03 21.41 -0.46
C ALA A 191 5.73 21.76 0.86
N LEU A 192 5.22 22.76 1.59
CA LEU A 192 5.76 23.16 2.89
C LEU A 192 5.69 22.01 3.90
N TYR A 193 4.57 21.30 3.96
CA TYR A 193 4.41 20.16 4.85
C TYR A 193 5.40 19.02 4.53
N ALA A 194 5.66 18.77 3.26
CA ALA A 194 6.68 17.80 2.82
C ALA A 194 8.10 18.23 3.26
N VAL A 195 8.46 19.51 3.10
CA VAL A 195 9.75 20.06 3.54
C VAL A 195 9.91 19.98 5.05
N VAL A 196 8.88 20.37 5.81
CA VAL A 196 8.89 20.28 7.29
C VAL A 196 9.05 18.84 7.73
N THR A 197 8.32 17.91 7.12
CA THR A 197 8.43 16.48 7.43
C THR A 197 9.83 15.93 7.13
N PHE A 198 10.43 16.34 6.02
CA PHE A 198 11.80 15.98 5.67
C PHE A 198 12.81 16.51 6.69
N ALA A 199 12.70 17.77 7.10
CA ALA A 199 13.56 18.37 8.12
C ALA A 199 13.43 17.64 9.47
N LEU A 200 12.20 17.35 9.91
CA LEU A 200 11.94 16.55 11.12
C LEU A 200 12.60 15.18 11.02
N MET A 201 12.44 14.51 9.88
CA MET A 201 13.06 13.21 9.63
C MET A 201 14.58 13.26 9.79
N LEU A 202 15.27 14.28 9.25
CA LEU A 202 16.73 14.43 9.37
C LEU A 202 17.18 14.62 10.83
N VAL A 203 16.46 15.44 11.60
CA VAL A 203 16.77 15.70 13.02
C VAL A 203 16.63 14.41 13.85
N PHE A 204 15.54 13.66 13.66
CA PHE A 204 15.32 12.40 14.39
C PHE A 204 16.20 11.25 13.88
N ALA A 205 16.52 11.20 12.59
CA ALA A 205 17.41 10.20 12.02
C ALA A 205 18.79 10.25 12.69
N ASN A 206 19.35 11.45 12.87
CA ASN A 206 20.66 11.63 13.49
C ASN A 206 20.68 11.07 14.92
N GLN A 207 19.66 11.34 15.73
CA GLN A 207 19.56 10.82 17.10
C GLN A 207 19.43 9.29 17.13
N ALA A 208 18.59 8.71 16.27
CA ALA A 208 18.39 7.26 16.18
C ALA A 208 19.63 6.52 15.65
N PHE A 209 20.33 7.11 14.67
CA PHE A 209 21.55 6.54 14.10
C PHE A 209 22.69 6.57 15.10
N MET A 210 22.86 7.68 15.84
CA MET A 210 23.88 7.81 16.89
C MET A 210 23.65 6.86 18.07
N THR A 211 22.40 6.68 18.50
CA THR A 211 22.08 5.69 19.56
C THR A 211 22.29 4.25 19.11
N GLN A 212 22.05 3.92 17.83
CA GLN A 212 22.37 2.58 17.31
C GLN A 212 23.87 2.36 17.10
N LEU A 213 24.63 3.40 16.71
CA LEU A 213 26.08 3.33 16.58
C LEU A 213 26.75 3.12 17.94
N GLY A 214 26.41 3.90 18.97
CA GLY A 214 26.96 3.72 20.32
C GLY A 214 26.72 2.33 20.87
N ARG A 215 25.56 1.74 20.57
CA ARG A 215 25.21 0.37 21.00
C ARG A 215 25.94 -0.74 20.24
N ARG A 216 26.36 -0.50 18.99
CA ARG A 216 27.13 -1.47 18.19
C ARG A 216 28.64 -1.33 18.38
N PHE A 217 29.10 -0.12 18.68
CA PHE A 217 30.52 0.19 18.83
C PHE A 217 30.94 0.36 20.30
N HIS A 218 30.04 0.16 21.27
CA HIS A 218 30.31 0.32 22.71
C HIS A 218 31.09 1.61 23.02
N LEU A 219 30.65 2.73 22.42
CA LEU A 219 31.15 4.09 22.71
C LEU A 219 30.38 4.70 23.88
#